data_AF-A0ABD7N834-F1
#
_entry.id   AF-A0ABD7N834-F1
#
_cell.length_a   1.000
_cell.length_b   1.000
_cell.length_c   1.000
_cell.angle_alpha   90.00
_cell.angle_beta   90.00
_cell.angle_gamma   90.00
#
_symmetry.space_group_name_H-M   'P 1'
#
loop_
_entity.id
_entity.type
_entity.pdbx_description
1 polymer ?
#
loop_
_entity_poly.entity_id
_entity_poly.type
_entity_poly.pdbx_seq_one_letter_code
_entity_poly.pdbx_strand_id
1 'polypeptide(L)'
;MVFLLMGGAYLRSRIKQAGKWDQETIVSFFLCQYCSGEYLQFGELKFTAQELGIVCELLLRGPQTPGELRSRTNRLCSFDDVTEVDAVLAGLVERGPYVVKLPREPGKRESRYAHLFGGEIDLEALAQSAPAVSHASPAADRLSQLEEEVERLKSQLQALESRLARLEG
;
A
#
# COMPACT_ATOMS: atom_id res chain seq x y z
N MET A 1 -1.32 -22.81 7.07
CA MET A 1 -0.01 -23.26 6.52
C MET A 1 -0.23 -24.06 5.22
N VAL A 2 -0.87 -23.48 4.20
CA VAL A 2 -1.17 -24.17 2.92
C VAL A 2 -0.89 -23.30 1.67
N PHE A 3 -0.42 -22.06 1.84
CA PHE A 3 -0.13 -21.16 0.70
C PHE A 3 1.34 -21.18 0.22
N LEU A 4 2.17 -22.12 0.69
CA LEU A 4 3.62 -22.06 0.50
C LEU A 4 4.20 -22.87 -0.68
N LEU A 5 3.38 -23.56 -1.48
CA LEU A 5 3.91 -24.50 -2.51
C LEU A 5 3.39 -24.30 -3.94
N MET A 6 2.60 -23.25 -4.22
CA MET A 6 2.28 -22.86 -5.61
C MET A 6 3.30 -21.84 -6.12
N GLY A 7 4.55 -22.29 -6.15
CA GLY A 7 5.75 -21.50 -6.41
C GLY A 7 5.83 -20.91 -7.81
N GLY A 8 6.24 -19.64 -7.87
CA GLY A 8 6.98 -18.97 -8.96
C GLY A 8 6.32 -18.84 -10.34
N ALA A 9 5.63 -19.85 -10.85
CA ALA A 9 4.99 -19.85 -12.18
C ALA A 9 3.62 -19.14 -12.16
N TYR A 10 2.85 -19.32 -11.09
CA TYR A 10 1.55 -18.68 -10.91
C TYR A 10 1.69 -17.14 -10.81
N LEU A 11 2.68 -16.68 -10.04
CA LEU A 11 2.99 -15.26 -9.87
C LEU A 11 3.48 -14.62 -11.19
N ARG A 12 4.34 -15.33 -11.95
CA ARG A 12 4.82 -14.89 -13.28
C ARG A 12 3.70 -14.75 -14.31
N SER A 13 2.68 -15.61 -14.24
CA SER A 13 1.52 -15.54 -15.14
C SER A 13 0.63 -14.33 -14.82
N ARG A 14 0.39 -14.02 -13.54
CA ARG A 14 -0.40 -12.86 -13.12
C ARG A 14 0.29 -11.52 -13.40
N ILE A 15 1.61 -11.42 -13.20
CA ILE A 15 2.40 -10.20 -13.47
C ILE A 15 2.32 -9.78 -14.95
N LYS A 16 2.24 -10.73 -15.90
CA LYS A 16 2.09 -10.41 -17.33
C LYS A 16 0.68 -9.93 -17.70
N GLN A 17 -0.34 -10.25 -16.91
CA GLN A 17 -1.73 -9.88 -17.19
C GLN A 17 -2.12 -8.55 -16.54
N ALA A 18 -1.53 -8.21 -15.38
CA ALA A 18 -1.76 -6.95 -14.72
C ALA A 18 -0.78 -5.89 -15.25
N GLY A 19 -1.18 -5.14 -16.28
CA GLY A 19 -0.44 -3.95 -16.75
C GLY A 19 -0.37 -2.79 -15.72
N LYS A 20 -0.61 -3.07 -14.43
CA LYS A 20 -0.64 -2.13 -13.31
C LYS A 20 -0.22 -2.90 -12.06
N TRP A 21 0.81 -2.41 -11.38
CA TRP A 21 1.32 -3.02 -10.15
C TRP A 21 0.36 -2.70 -9.00
N ASP A 22 -0.45 -3.68 -8.59
CA ASP A 22 -1.29 -3.59 -7.41
C ASP A 22 -0.49 -3.95 -6.14
N GLN A 23 -0.93 -3.42 -5.01
CA GLN A 23 -0.29 -3.58 -3.71
C GLN A 23 -0.14 -5.07 -3.32
N GLU A 24 -1.10 -5.91 -3.70
CA GLU A 24 -1.08 -7.36 -3.44
C GLU A 24 0.02 -8.08 -4.23
N THR A 25 0.25 -7.73 -5.51
CA THR A 25 1.33 -8.34 -6.32
C THR A 25 2.71 -7.92 -5.84
N ILE A 26 2.86 -6.66 -5.39
CA ILE A 26 4.14 -6.15 -4.87
C ILE A 26 4.51 -6.89 -3.58
N VAL A 27 3.59 -7.01 -2.62
CA VAL A 27 3.84 -7.68 -1.34
C VAL A 27 4.06 -9.19 -1.51
N SER A 28 3.28 -9.85 -2.37
CA SER A 28 3.42 -11.29 -2.61
C SER A 28 4.71 -11.65 -3.35
N PHE A 29 5.27 -10.72 -4.13
CA PHE A 29 6.56 -10.84 -4.78
C PHE A 29 7.72 -10.62 -3.78
N PHE A 30 7.60 -9.63 -2.90
CA PHE A 30 8.63 -9.35 -1.88
C PHE A 30 8.77 -10.43 -0.82
N LEU A 31 7.69 -11.11 -0.44
CA LEU A 31 7.76 -12.27 0.46
C LEU A 31 8.56 -13.45 -0.14
N CYS A 32 8.59 -13.58 -1.47
CA CYS A 32 9.33 -14.63 -2.18
C CYS A 32 10.84 -14.31 -2.33
N GLN A 33 11.23 -13.05 -2.15
CA GLN A 33 12.58 -12.53 -2.42
C GLN A 33 13.59 -12.82 -1.30
N TYR A 34 13.14 -13.27 -0.12
CA TYR A 34 14.00 -13.57 1.04
C TYR A 34 15.07 -14.66 0.82
N CYS A 35 15.07 -15.34 -0.33
CA CYS A 35 15.98 -16.46 -0.63
C CYS A 35 17.04 -16.19 -1.71
N SER A 36 17.18 -14.97 -2.25
CA SER A 36 18.18 -14.71 -3.29
C SER A 36 18.81 -13.35 -3.11
N GLY A 37 19.84 -13.32 -2.27
CA GLY A 37 20.74 -12.18 -2.16
C GLY A 37 21.52 -12.05 -3.47
N GLU A 38 21.00 -11.25 -4.39
CA GLU A 38 21.73 -10.53 -5.42
C GLU A 38 20.73 -9.63 -6.16
N TYR A 39 21.14 -8.37 -6.36
CA TYR A 39 20.41 -7.25 -6.97
C TYR A 39 19.18 -7.61 -7.84
N LEU A 40 18.00 -7.08 -7.47
CA LEU A 40 16.80 -7.17 -8.32
C LEU A 40 17.01 -6.40 -9.64
N GLN A 41 16.97 -7.13 -10.75
CA GLN A 41 16.59 -6.60 -12.05
C GLN A 41 15.14 -6.98 -12.31
N PHE A 42 14.21 -6.06 -12.01
CA PHE A 42 12.82 -6.18 -12.47
C PHE A 42 12.40 -4.83 -13.08
N GLY A 43 12.44 -4.73 -14.41
CA GLY A 43 12.15 -3.49 -15.13
C GLY A 43 13.26 -2.42 -15.00
N GLU A 44 12.93 -1.16 -15.34
CA GLU A 44 13.85 0.00 -15.22
C GLU A 44 14.08 0.46 -13.77
N LEU A 45 13.28 0.00 -12.81
CA LEU A 45 13.34 0.44 -11.41
C LEU A 45 14.37 -0.38 -10.63
N LYS A 46 15.46 0.29 -10.21
CA LYS A 46 16.54 -0.31 -9.41
C LYS A 46 16.51 0.26 -8.00
N PHE A 47 16.38 -0.61 -6.99
CA PHE A 47 16.44 -0.22 -5.58
C PHE A 47 17.63 -0.90 -4.88
N THR A 48 18.25 -0.20 -3.95
CA THR A 48 19.20 -0.82 -3.01
C THR A 48 18.46 -1.67 -1.98
N ALA A 49 19.16 -2.56 -1.25
CA ALA A 49 18.53 -3.36 -0.21
C ALA A 49 17.84 -2.50 0.88
N GLN A 50 18.42 -1.35 1.20
CA GLN A 50 17.88 -0.40 2.18
C GLN A 50 16.63 0.31 1.66
N GLU A 51 16.67 0.81 0.42
CA GLU A 51 15.52 1.42 -0.24
C GLU A 51 14.36 0.43 -0.33
N LEU A 52 14.66 -0.81 -0.71
CA LEU A 52 13.70 -1.89 -0.81
C LEU A 52 13.07 -2.21 0.55
N GLY A 53 13.88 -2.30 1.61
CA GLY A 53 13.40 -2.55 2.96
C GLY A 53 12.41 -1.48 3.43
N ILE A 54 12.73 -0.22 3.19
CA ILE A 54 11.85 0.92 3.52
C ILE A 54 10.54 0.83 2.73
N VAL A 55 10.61 0.65 1.41
CA VAL A 55 9.42 0.57 0.56
C VAL A 55 8.53 -0.59 0.98
N CYS A 56 9.10 -1.75 1.26
CA CYS A 56 8.37 -2.92 1.77
C CYS A 56 7.60 -2.62 3.06
N GLU A 57 8.26 -2.01 4.06
CA GLU A 57 7.59 -1.69 5.32
C GLU A 57 6.50 -0.63 5.15
N LEU A 58 6.71 0.37 4.29
CA LEU A 58 5.68 1.38 3.99
C LEU A 58 4.46 0.77 3.29
N LEU A 59 4.65 -0.17 2.37
CA LEU A 59 3.54 -0.87 1.70
C LEU A 59 2.74 -1.75 2.67
N LEU A 60 3.43 -2.43 3.60
CA LEU A 60 2.81 -3.37 4.53
C LEU A 60 2.08 -2.68 5.70
N ARG A 61 2.57 -1.53 6.15
CA ARG A 61 2.11 -0.89 7.39
C ARG A 61 1.67 0.56 7.22
N GLY A 62 1.80 1.10 6.01
CA GLY A 62 1.47 2.49 5.74
C GLY A 62 2.50 3.48 6.31
N PRO A 63 2.06 4.72 6.62
CA PRO A 63 2.96 5.81 6.96
C PRO A 63 3.70 5.66 8.30
N GLN A 64 5.03 5.74 8.26
CA GLN A 64 5.90 5.47 9.41
C GLN A 64 6.96 6.56 9.59
N THR A 65 7.48 6.71 10.81
CA THR A 65 8.63 7.61 11.07
C THR A 65 9.96 6.91 10.76
N PRO A 66 11.06 7.67 10.53
CA PRO A 66 12.40 7.10 10.33
C PRO A 66 12.84 6.17 11.48
N GLY A 67 12.52 6.52 12.72
CA GLY A 67 12.81 5.68 13.89
C GLY A 67 12.06 4.35 13.88
N GLU A 68 10.78 4.36 13.47
CA GLU A 68 9.99 3.15 13.30
C GLU A 68 10.55 2.27 12.18
N LEU A 69 10.85 2.86 11.03
CA LEU A 69 11.41 2.17 9.86
C LEU A 69 12.71 1.45 10.26
N ARG A 70 13.66 2.14 10.90
CA ARG A 70 14.90 1.51 11.39
C ARG A 70 14.65 0.25 12.22
N SER A 71 13.69 0.31 13.14
CA SER A 71 13.41 -0.82 14.04
C SER A 71 12.70 -2.00 13.33
N ARG A 72 11.88 -1.71 12.31
CA ARG A 72 11.00 -2.69 11.65
C ARG A 72 11.65 -3.33 10.43
N THR A 73 12.52 -2.62 9.74
CA THR A 73 13.29 -3.15 8.60
C THR A 73 14.44 -4.06 9.01
N ASN A 74 14.73 -4.25 10.31
CA ASN A 74 15.87 -5.03 10.81
C ASN A 74 16.02 -6.44 10.21
N ARG A 75 14.91 -7.08 9.81
CA ARG A 75 14.98 -8.40 9.17
C ARG A 75 15.30 -8.30 7.68
N LEU A 76 14.97 -7.18 7.03
CA LEU A 76 15.12 -6.92 5.59
C LEU A 76 16.46 -6.28 5.25
N CYS A 77 16.87 -5.27 6.02
CA CYS A 77 18.12 -4.52 5.83
C CYS A 77 18.60 -3.91 7.16
N SER A 78 19.90 -3.65 7.25
CA SER A 78 20.52 -2.97 8.39
C SER A 78 20.70 -1.48 8.10
N PHE A 79 20.49 -0.68 9.14
CA PHE A 79 20.82 0.75 9.18
C PHE A 79 21.66 1.03 10.42
N ASP A 80 22.73 1.78 10.26
CA ASP A 80 23.64 2.18 11.34
C ASP A 80 22.91 3.09 12.32
N ASP A 81 22.26 4.14 11.82
CA ASP A 81 21.50 5.09 12.61
C ASP A 81 20.24 5.60 11.90
N VAL A 82 19.49 6.48 12.57
CA VAL A 82 18.27 7.07 12.02
C VAL A 82 18.58 8.09 10.91
N THR A 83 19.76 8.70 10.93
CA THR A 83 20.18 9.68 9.91
C THR A 83 20.43 9.01 8.57
N GLU A 84 20.94 7.77 8.57
CA GLU A 84 21.06 6.95 7.36
C GLU A 84 19.67 6.66 6.76
N VAL A 85 18.69 6.34 7.60
CA VAL A 85 17.30 6.14 7.14
C VAL A 85 16.73 7.42 6.51
N ASP A 86 16.95 8.57 7.15
CA ASP A 86 16.54 9.87 6.60
C ASP A 86 17.24 10.18 5.26
N ALA A 87 18.53 9.85 5.13
CA ALA A 87 19.28 10.04 3.89
C ALA A 87 18.73 9.16 2.74
N VAL A 88 18.43 7.89 3.03
CA VAL A 88 17.83 6.98 2.04
C VAL A 88 16.42 7.44 1.66
N LEU A 89 15.62 7.89 2.62
CA LEU A 89 14.29 8.45 2.36
C LEU A 89 14.38 9.72 1.51
N ALA A 90 15.31 10.63 1.78
CA ALA A 90 15.54 11.82 0.98
C ALA A 90 15.93 11.45 -0.47
N GLY A 91 16.84 10.50 -0.64
CA GLY A 91 17.20 9.98 -1.96
C GLY A 91 16.02 9.35 -2.70
N LEU A 92 15.12 8.64 -2.01
CA LEU A 92 13.90 8.09 -2.60
C LEU A 92 12.91 9.18 -3.01
N VAL A 93 12.79 10.28 -2.25
CA VAL A 93 11.95 11.44 -2.65
C VAL A 93 12.52 12.12 -3.89
N GLU A 94 13.84 12.30 -3.97
CA GLU A 94 14.49 12.97 -5.10
C GLU A 94 14.48 12.15 -6.37
N ARG A 95 14.68 10.82 -6.26
CA ARG A 95 14.78 9.93 -7.42
C ARG A 95 13.46 9.66 -8.13
N GLY A 96 12.32 9.92 -7.50
CA GLY A 96 11.03 9.72 -8.14
C GLY A 96 9.86 9.62 -7.16
N PRO A 97 8.64 9.41 -7.67
CA PRO A 97 7.43 9.34 -6.87
C PRO A 97 7.31 7.97 -6.18
N TYR A 98 8.26 7.63 -5.30
CA TYR A 98 8.24 6.39 -4.53
C TYR A 98 7.71 6.64 -3.12
N VAL A 99 8.17 7.72 -2.49
CA VAL A 99 7.80 8.09 -1.13
C VAL A 99 7.56 9.60 -1.03
N VAL A 100 6.74 10.01 -0.08
CA VAL A 100 6.47 11.41 0.24
C VAL A 100 6.61 11.63 1.74
N LYS A 101 7.16 12.79 2.11
CA LYS A 101 7.22 13.26 3.49
C LYS A 101 5.91 13.96 3.84
N LEU A 102 5.21 13.44 4.83
CA LEU A 102 3.95 14.00 5.30
C LEU A 102 4.18 15.23 6.20
N PRO A 103 3.21 16.16 6.26
CA PRO A 103 3.27 17.27 7.19
C PRO A 103 3.37 16.76 8.63
N ARG A 104 4.11 17.49 9.45
CA ARG A 104 4.33 17.12 10.85
C ARG A 104 3.05 17.32 11.65
N GLU A 105 2.68 16.28 12.41
CA GLU A 105 1.63 16.41 13.41
C GLU A 105 2.07 17.43 14.49
N PRO A 106 1.16 18.31 14.95
CA PRO A 106 1.47 19.28 16.00
C PRO A 106 1.92 18.55 17.27
N GLY A 107 3.08 18.92 17.81
CA GLY A 107 3.68 18.31 19.00
C GLY A 107 4.58 17.09 18.76
N LYS A 108 4.73 16.61 17.52
CA LYS A 108 5.67 15.52 17.18
C LYS A 108 6.99 16.02 16.62
N ARG A 109 8.08 15.41 17.10
CA ARG A 109 9.45 15.78 16.73
C ARG A 109 9.89 15.23 15.35
N GLU A 110 9.17 14.26 14.81
CA GLU A 110 9.50 13.57 13.56
C GLU A 110 8.32 13.62 12.58
N SER A 111 8.63 13.66 11.28
CA SER A 111 7.62 13.54 10.21
C SER A 111 7.44 12.07 9.84
N ARG A 112 6.26 11.70 9.36
CA ARG A 112 6.02 10.38 8.77
C ARG A 112 6.30 10.41 7.28
N TYR A 113 6.66 9.27 6.71
CA TYR A 113 6.81 9.06 5.28
C TYR A 113 5.77 8.04 4.81
N ALA A 114 5.25 8.22 3.60
CA ALA A 114 4.27 7.33 2.99
C ALA A 114 4.67 6.98 1.55
N HIS A 115 4.21 5.83 1.04
CA HIS A 115 4.57 5.38 -0.30
C HIS A 115 3.56 5.87 -1.36
N LEU A 116 4.02 6.12 -2.58
CA LEU A 116 3.19 6.63 -3.69
C LEU A 116 2.80 5.55 -4.72
N PHE A 117 3.19 4.29 -4.51
CA PHE A 117 2.84 3.17 -5.41
C PHE A 117 1.34 2.84 -5.47
N GLY A 118 0.52 3.39 -4.56
CA GLY A 118 -0.94 3.20 -4.55
C GLY A 118 -1.73 4.28 -5.32
N GLY A 119 -1.05 5.27 -5.91
CA GLY A 119 -1.67 6.49 -6.44
C GLY A 119 -1.27 7.73 -5.62
N GLU A 120 -1.79 8.90 -6.00
CA GLU A 120 -1.57 10.13 -5.24
C GLU A 120 -2.14 9.98 -3.82
N ILE A 121 -1.30 10.24 -2.83
CA ILE A 121 -1.72 10.27 -1.44
C ILE A 121 -2.47 11.58 -1.23
N ASP A 122 -3.77 11.47 -0.97
CA ASP A 122 -4.55 12.58 -0.44
C ASP A 122 -4.06 12.92 0.97
N LEU A 123 -3.20 13.95 1.05
CA LEU A 123 -2.59 14.44 2.28
C LEU A 123 -3.65 14.90 3.29
N GLU A 124 -4.84 15.30 2.83
CA GLU A 124 -5.95 15.76 3.67
C GLU A 124 -6.67 14.57 4.31
N ALA A 125 -6.86 13.47 3.57
CA ALA A 125 -7.37 12.22 4.12
C ALA A 125 -6.42 11.57 5.15
N LEU A 126 -5.10 11.68 4.97
CA LEU A 126 -4.14 11.15 5.94
C LEU A 126 -4.06 11.96 7.23
N ALA A 127 -4.15 13.29 7.15
CA ALA A 127 -4.19 14.15 8.34
C ALA A 127 -5.40 13.83 9.23
N GLN A 128 -6.51 13.35 8.63
CA GLN A 128 -7.71 12.91 9.34
C GLN A 128 -7.61 11.48 9.91
N SER A 129 -6.61 10.69 9.52
CA SER A 129 -6.44 9.27 9.90
C SER A 129 -5.40 9.02 11.01
N ALA A 130 -4.72 10.06 11.49
CA ALA A 130 -3.90 9.96 12.70
C ALA A 130 -4.77 9.44 13.86
N PRO A 131 -4.27 8.57 14.75
CA PRO A 131 -5.09 7.97 15.79
C PRO A 131 -5.42 9.01 16.87
N ALA A 132 -6.41 9.85 16.60
CA ALA A 132 -7.16 10.53 17.62
C ALA A 132 -8.02 9.46 18.30
N VAL A 133 -7.71 9.17 19.55
CA VAL A 133 -8.60 8.50 20.50
C VAL A 133 -9.91 9.30 20.60
N SER A 134 -10.87 8.98 19.73
CA SER A 134 -12.32 9.22 19.84
C SER A 134 -13.00 8.88 18.51
N HIS A 135 -13.18 7.59 18.23
CA HIS A 135 -14.06 7.15 17.14
C HIS A 135 -15.53 7.25 17.59
N ALA A 136 -16.16 8.40 17.34
CA ALA A 136 -17.39 8.37 16.57
C ALA A 136 -16.96 8.43 15.10
N SER A 137 -16.94 7.28 14.42
CA SER A 137 -16.18 7.10 13.18
C SER A 137 -16.93 7.62 11.94
N PRO A 138 -16.33 8.48 11.10
CA PRO A 138 -16.82 8.79 9.75
C PRO A 138 -16.92 7.54 8.85
N ALA A 139 -16.28 6.43 9.23
CA ALA A 139 -16.37 5.16 8.53
C ALA A 139 -17.72 4.47 8.74
N ALA A 140 -18.40 4.70 9.86
CA ALA A 140 -19.74 4.15 10.10
C ALA A 140 -20.78 4.85 9.21
N ASP A 141 -20.66 6.17 9.04
CA ASP A 141 -21.53 6.95 8.14
C ASP A 141 -21.30 6.62 6.66
N ARG A 142 -20.04 6.36 6.27
CA ARG A 142 -19.75 5.87 4.92
C ARG A 142 -20.30 4.46 4.70
N LEU A 143 -20.18 3.58 5.69
CA LEU A 143 -20.68 2.21 5.57
C LEU A 143 -22.21 2.18 5.42
N SER A 144 -22.93 2.98 6.22
CA SER A 144 -24.40 3.07 6.10
C SER A 144 -24.84 3.66 4.75
N GLN A 145 -24.15 4.71 4.27
CA GLN A 145 -24.40 5.25 2.92
C GLN A 145 -24.17 4.21 1.83
N LEU A 146 -23.06 3.46 1.90
CA LEU A 146 -22.78 2.40 0.92
C LEU A 146 -23.82 1.26 1.00
N GLU A 147 -24.27 0.88 2.20
CA GLU A 147 -25.32 -0.13 2.38
C GLU A 147 -26.66 0.30 1.75
N GLU A 148 -27.06 1.56 1.94
CA GLU A 148 -28.25 2.13 1.30
C GLU A 148 -28.13 2.17 -0.22
N GLU A 149 -26.96 2.56 -0.75
CA GLU A 149 -26.73 2.60 -2.20
C GLU A 149 -26.76 1.21 -2.83
N VAL A 150 -26.19 0.20 -2.16
CA VAL A 150 -26.23 -1.19 -2.62
C VAL A 150 -27.67 -1.69 -2.68
N GLU A 151 -28.48 -1.40 -1.67
CA GLU A 151 -29.88 -1.84 -1.65
C GLU A 151 -30.71 -1.14 -2.75
N ARG A 152 -30.47 0.15 -2.96
CA ARG A 152 -31.06 0.90 -4.09
C ARG A 152 -30.69 0.27 -5.43
N LEU A 153 -29.41 -0.02 -5.66
CA LEU A 153 -28.94 -0.61 -6.92
C LEU A 153 -29.53 -2.01 -7.15
N LYS A 154 -29.60 -2.85 -6.11
CA LYS A 154 -30.24 -4.18 -6.21
C LYS A 154 -31.71 -4.08 -6.62
N SER A 155 -32.46 -3.15 -6.04
CA SER A 155 -33.88 -2.94 -6.40
C SER A 155 -34.05 -2.50 -7.86
N GLN A 156 -33.15 -1.64 -8.35
CA GLN A 156 -33.15 -1.19 -9.75
C GLN A 156 -32.82 -2.32 -10.71
N LEU A 157 -31.86 -3.18 -10.36
CA LEU A 157 -31.53 -4.37 -11.14
C LEU A 157 -32.70 -5.34 -11.22
N GLN A 158 -33.35 -5.66 -10.10
CA GLN A 158 -34.55 -6.51 -10.12
C GLN A 158 -35.69 -5.93 -10.96
N ALA A 159 -35.91 -4.62 -10.89
CA ALA A 159 -36.90 -3.95 -11.72
C ALA A 159 -36.56 -4.05 -13.22
N LEU A 160 -35.30 -3.86 -13.60
CA LEU A 160 -34.84 -4.00 -14.98
C LEU A 160 -34.93 -5.45 -15.47
N GLU A 161 -34.50 -6.42 -14.67
CA GLU A 161 -34.60 -7.85 -14.98
C GLU A 161 -36.07 -8.26 -15.18
N SER A 162 -36.98 -7.79 -14.32
CA SER A 162 -38.41 -8.07 -14.47
C SER A 162 -39.00 -7.45 -15.75
N ARG A 163 -38.49 -6.30 -16.19
CA ARG A 163 -38.92 -5.62 -17.41
C ARG A 163 -38.38 -6.32 -18.65
N LEU A 164 -37.14 -6.80 -18.61
CA LEU A 164 -36.55 -7.61 -19.68
C LEU A 164 -37.28 -8.94 -19.82
N ALA A 165 -37.56 -9.63 -18.71
CA ALA A 165 -38.32 -10.89 -18.72
C ALA A 165 -39.74 -10.73 -19.31
N ARG A 166 -40.35 -9.54 -19.19
CA ARG A 166 -41.65 -9.22 -19.83
C ARG A 166 -41.54 -8.90 -21.32
N LEU A 167 -40.38 -8.49 -21.81
CA LEU A 167 -40.15 -8.13 -23.21
C LEU A 167 -39.60 -9.31 -24.01
N GLU A 168 -38.90 -10.23 -23.35
CA GLU A 168 -38.29 -11.42 -23.94
C GLU A 168 -39.21 -12.66 -23.91
N GLY A 169 -40.34 -12.60 -23.20
CA GLY A 169 -41.41 -13.60 -23.20
C GLY A 169 -42.60 -13.21 -24.06
#